data_AF-J5VWJ8-F1
#
_entry.id   AF-J5VWJ8-F1
#
_cell.length_a   1.000
_cell.length_b   1.000
_cell.length_c   1.000
_cell.angle_alpha   90.00
_cell.angle_beta   90.00
_cell.angle_gamma   90.00
#
_symmetry.space_group_name_H-M   'P 1'
#
loop_
_entity.id
_entity.type
_entity.pdbx_description
1 polymer ?
#
loop_
_entity_poly.entity_id
_entity_poly.type
_entity_poly.pdbx_seq_one_letter_code
_entity_poly.pdbx_strand_id
1 'polypeptide(L)'
;MDEKGETILSGEPQAEPAAKESPKEFTRRQVVAGGVGIGLVGLIAGGALAKWGVVEDTIARGQVAVDVTPTKLIVTDRARCSGCQRCELMCSLRNDGRACQATARVRVWQNYNYGEGSNGPDGIYRNCQFTVEHCKQCKEAACMRNCPVHAIYADPKTGARVVDTDACIGCGLCHEACPWNMPQIDPASGKSTKCIACGRCAVQCPNGAIKFVDWQDIAQEAIDKGIVRTATLFPED
;
A
#
# COMPACT_ATOMS: atom_id res chain seq x y z
N MET A 1 28.31 79.26 0.05
CA MET A 1 27.06 79.64 -0.63
C MET A 1 26.18 78.42 -0.57
N ASP A 2 25.60 78.32 0.60
CA ASP A 2 24.78 77.25 1.10
C ASP A 2 23.35 77.53 0.66
N GLU A 3 22.52 76.49 0.49
CA GLU A 3 21.24 76.38 1.21
C GLU A 3 20.43 75.14 0.74
N LYS A 4 20.01 74.34 1.73
CA LYS A 4 18.70 73.66 1.87
C LYS A 4 18.20 72.72 0.77
N GLY A 5 17.81 71.50 1.18
CA GLY A 5 17.04 70.58 0.34
C GLY A 5 16.93 69.17 0.92
N GLU A 6 16.26 68.99 2.06
CA GLU A 6 15.92 67.65 2.55
C GLU A 6 14.72 67.07 1.79
N THR A 7 14.85 65.85 1.28
CA THR A 7 13.71 64.96 1.04
C THR A 7 14.03 63.56 1.55
N ILE A 8 13.44 63.25 2.71
CA ILE A 8 13.28 61.89 3.23
C ILE A 8 12.20 61.18 2.38
N LEU A 9 12.09 59.85 2.50
CA LEU A 9 11.29 58.89 1.71
C LEU A 9 12.10 58.24 0.57
N SER A 10 12.10 56.91 0.39
CA SER A 10 11.64 55.86 1.31
C SER A 10 12.36 54.56 0.96
N GLY A 11 13.01 53.91 1.93
CA GLY A 11 13.56 52.58 1.72
C GLY A 11 12.43 51.57 1.49
N GLU A 12 12.49 50.83 0.38
CA GLU A 12 11.54 49.77 0.09
C GLU A 12 11.63 48.70 1.21
N PRO A 13 10.49 48.27 1.80
CA PRO A 13 10.52 47.20 2.80
C PRO A 13 10.93 45.90 2.10
N GLN A 14 12.16 45.45 2.35
CA GLN A 14 12.65 44.17 1.86
C GLN A 14 11.76 43.07 2.43
N ALA A 15 10.93 42.47 1.57
CA ALA A 15 10.04 41.40 1.97
C ALA A 15 10.88 40.21 2.45
N GLU A 16 10.77 39.88 3.74
CA GLU A 16 11.41 38.70 4.30
C GLU A 16 10.98 37.47 3.49
N PRO A 17 11.91 36.58 3.11
CA PRO A 17 11.58 35.41 2.32
C PRO A 17 10.63 34.52 3.11
N ALA A 18 9.38 34.46 2.67
CA ALA A 18 8.28 33.82 3.40
C ALA A 18 8.70 32.46 3.94
N ALA A 19 8.62 32.30 5.27
CA ALA A 19 9.02 31.08 5.95
C ALA A 19 8.27 29.90 5.34
N LYS A 20 9.01 28.92 4.81
CA LYS A 20 8.42 27.69 4.28
C LYS A 20 7.65 27.01 5.40
N GLU A 21 6.33 26.91 5.25
CA GLU A 21 5.50 26.19 6.21
C GLU A 21 6.07 24.78 6.44
N SER A 22 6.21 24.39 7.70
CA SER A 22 6.45 23.00 8.06
C SER A 22 5.33 22.12 7.49
N PRO A 23 5.60 20.87 7.09
CA PRO A 23 4.61 19.99 6.47
C PRO A 23 3.27 19.96 7.22
N LYS A 24 2.19 20.03 6.43
CA LYS A 24 0.84 19.60 6.81
C LYS A 24 0.66 18.18 6.31
N GLU A 25 -0.19 17.45 6.98
CA GLU A 25 0.06 16.02 7.20
C GLU A 25 -1.28 15.30 7.42
N PHE A 26 -1.32 13.96 7.45
CA PHE A 26 -2.57 13.23 7.70
C PHE A 26 -2.41 11.90 8.45
N THR A 27 -3.18 11.72 9.52
CA THR A 27 -3.38 10.38 10.09
C THR A 27 -4.30 9.57 9.19
N ARG A 28 -4.01 8.27 9.05
CA ARG A 28 -4.80 7.34 8.22
C ARG A 28 -6.27 7.31 8.62
N ARG A 29 -6.57 7.48 9.92
CA ARG A 29 -7.95 7.51 10.44
C ARG A 29 -8.70 8.78 10.04
N GLN A 30 -8.03 9.92 9.84
CA GLN A 30 -8.66 11.12 9.31
C GLN A 30 -8.91 11.02 7.80
N VAL A 31 -8.01 10.40 7.02
CA VAL A 31 -8.30 10.09 5.59
C VAL A 31 -9.47 9.11 5.45
N VAL A 32 -9.56 8.10 6.32
CA VAL A 32 -10.59 7.05 6.23
C VAL A 32 -11.93 7.41 6.90
N ALA A 33 -11.95 8.33 7.89
CA ALA A 33 -13.15 8.63 8.70
C ALA A 33 -13.31 10.10 9.15
N GLY A 34 -12.44 11.03 8.71
CA GLY A 34 -12.34 12.40 9.23
C GLY A 34 -13.06 13.47 8.41
N GLY A 35 -14.39 13.49 8.47
CA GLY A 35 -15.22 14.56 7.90
C GLY A 35 -16.03 14.12 6.67
N VAL A 36 -17.34 13.97 6.85
CA VAL A 36 -18.33 13.66 5.80
C VAL A 36 -17.99 12.41 4.96
N GLY A 37 -17.98 11.21 5.56
CA GLY A 37 -18.18 9.93 4.84
C GLY A 37 -17.14 9.49 3.79
N ILE A 38 -16.02 10.21 3.64
CA ILE A 38 -15.17 10.17 2.45
C ILE A 38 -13.93 9.25 2.60
N GLY A 39 -14.13 8.02 3.07
CA GLY A 39 -13.02 7.06 3.25
C GLY A 39 -12.40 6.55 1.94
N LEU A 40 -13.22 5.94 1.08
CA LEU A 40 -12.84 5.50 -0.27
C LEU A 40 -13.66 6.21 -1.35
N VAL A 41 -14.96 6.40 -1.09
CA VAL A 41 -15.94 7.06 -1.96
C VAL A 41 -15.47 8.44 -2.43
N GLY A 42 -15.05 9.34 -1.52
CA GLY A 42 -14.59 10.67 -1.93
C GLY A 42 -13.20 10.72 -2.55
N LEU A 43 -12.34 9.73 -2.30
CA LEU A 43 -11.08 9.59 -3.06
C LEU A 43 -11.35 9.18 -4.52
N ILE A 44 -12.48 8.53 -4.79
CA ILE A 44 -12.99 8.25 -6.13
C ILE A 44 -13.72 9.47 -6.70
N ALA A 45 -14.67 10.06 -5.99
CA ALA A 45 -15.49 11.18 -6.46
C ALA A 45 -14.68 12.47 -6.67
N GLY A 46 -13.73 12.77 -5.77
CA GLY A 46 -12.71 13.80 -5.96
C GLY A 46 -11.57 13.36 -6.91
N GLY A 47 -11.63 12.16 -7.49
CA GLY A 47 -10.80 11.74 -8.61
C GLY A 47 -9.33 11.45 -8.31
N ALA A 48 -8.92 11.28 -7.05
CA ALA A 48 -7.57 10.87 -6.69
C ALA A 48 -7.29 9.44 -7.18
N LEU A 49 -8.20 8.51 -6.92
CA LEU A 49 -8.11 7.13 -7.41
C LEU A 49 -8.68 6.94 -8.83
N ALA A 50 -9.62 7.81 -9.26
CA ALA A 50 -10.19 7.75 -10.61
C ALA A 50 -9.15 8.00 -11.71
N LYS A 51 -8.08 8.77 -11.44
CA LYS A 51 -6.88 8.88 -12.31
C LYS A 51 -6.26 7.52 -12.69
N TRP A 52 -6.49 6.47 -11.91
CA TRP A 52 -6.03 5.12 -12.17
C TRP A 52 -7.15 4.17 -12.61
N GLY A 53 -8.32 4.69 -12.98
CA GLY A 53 -9.49 3.92 -13.40
C GLY A 53 -10.27 3.28 -12.24
N VAL A 54 -10.00 3.67 -11.00
CA VAL A 54 -10.74 3.19 -9.83
C VAL A 54 -12.05 4.00 -9.71
N VAL A 55 -13.17 3.35 -9.99
CA VAL A 55 -14.52 3.91 -9.79
C VAL A 55 -15.41 2.92 -9.06
N GLU A 56 -16.46 3.39 -8.38
CA GLU A 56 -17.34 2.58 -7.52
C GLU A 56 -17.88 1.34 -8.26
N ASP A 57 -18.32 1.54 -9.51
CA ASP A 57 -18.79 0.51 -10.44
C ASP A 57 -17.74 -0.60 -10.72
N THR A 58 -16.44 -0.25 -10.84
CA THR A 58 -15.36 -1.25 -11.00
C THR A 58 -15.04 -2.01 -9.72
N ILE A 59 -15.31 -1.42 -8.55
CA ILE A 59 -15.17 -2.10 -7.25
C ILE A 59 -16.38 -3.00 -7.01
N ALA A 60 -17.59 -2.54 -7.32
CA ALA A 60 -18.83 -3.30 -7.20
C ALA A 60 -18.85 -4.56 -8.08
N ARG A 61 -18.24 -4.52 -9.27
CA ARG A 61 -17.99 -5.70 -10.12
C ARG A 61 -16.83 -6.59 -9.66
N GLY A 62 -16.13 -6.25 -8.57
CA GLY A 62 -14.92 -6.97 -8.14
C GLY A 62 -13.76 -6.90 -9.14
N GLN A 63 -13.78 -5.94 -10.08
CA GLN A 63 -12.70 -5.75 -11.06
C GLN A 63 -11.46 -5.13 -10.40
N VAL A 64 -11.69 -4.17 -9.51
CA VAL A 64 -10.66 -3.45 -8.76
C VAL A 64 -10.84 -3.70 -7.26
N ALA A 65 -9.80 -4.16 -6.59
CA ALA A 65 -9.72 -4.19 -5.14
C ALA A 65 -8.80 -3.08 -4.62
N VAL A 66 -9.21 -2.43 -3.52
CA VAL A 66 -8.44 -1.38 -2.85
C VAL A 66 -8.29 -1.75 -1.37
N ASP A 67 -7.08 -2.17 -0.99
CA ASP A 67 -6.78 -2.64 0.34
C ASP A 67 -6.10 -1.55 1.18
N VAL A 68 -6.80 -1.14 2.24
CA VAL A 68 -6.32 -0.20 3.26
C VAL A 68 -5.29 -0.90 4.14
N THR A 69 -4.00 -0.57 3.97
CA THR A 69 -2.92 -1.17 4.78
C THR A 69 -2.30 -0.18 5.77
N PRO A 70 -1.67 -0.68 6.86
CA PRO A 70 -0.81 0.09 7.76
C PRO A 70 0.49 0.64 7.12
N THR A 71 0.57 0.78 5.80
CA THR A 71 1.65 1.50 5.09
C THR A 71 1.10 2.44 4.03
N LYS A 72 0.18 1.93 3.20
CA LYS A 72 -0.24 2.44 1.87
C LYS A 72 -1.67 2.00 1.57
N LEU A 73 -2.30 2.53 0.52
CA LEU A 73 -3.28 1.75 -0.23
C LEU A 73 -2.56 0.79 -1.18
N ILE A 74 -3.00 -0.47 -1.23
CA ILE A 74 -2.64 -1.38 -2.32
C ILE A 74 -3.85 -1.47 -3.23
N VAL A 75 -3.68 -1.09 -4.50
CA VAL A 75 -4.74 -1.14 -5.52
C VAL A 75 -4.39 -2.24 -6.50
N THR A 76 -5.33 -3.14 -6.78
CA THR A 76 -5.17 -4.19 -7.79
C THR A 76 -6.34 -4.15 -8.77
N ASP A 77 -6.03 -4.20 -10.07
CA ASP A 77 -7.02 -4.16 -11.16
C ASP A 77 -6.82 -5.36 -12.07
N ARG A 78 -7.75 -6.31 -12.00
CA ARG A 78 -7.65 -7.59 -12.72
C ARG A 78 -7.80 -7.43 -14.23
N ALA A 79 -8.53 -6.41 -14.70
CA ALA A 79 -8.71 -6.16 -16.12
C ALA A 79 -7.40 -5.74 -16.83
N ARG A 80 -6.41 -5.28 -16.05
CA ARG A 80 -5.06 -4.98 -16.55
C ARG A 80 -4.07 -6.13 -16.33
N CYS A 81 -4.41 -7.18 -15.60
CA CYS A 81 -3.46 -8.24 -15.24
C CYS A 81 -3.35 -9.29 -16.36
N SER A 82 -2.23 -9.32 -17.08
CA SER A 82 -1.96 -10.34 -18.12
C SER A 82 -1.33 -11.63 -17.57
N GLY A 83 -1.46 -11.89 -16.27
CA GLY A 83 -0.90 -13.08 -15.62
C GLY A 83 0.64 -13.16 -15.55
N CYS A 84 1.40 -12.25 -16.17
CA CYS A 84 2.83 -12.41 -16.49
C CYS A 84 3.87 -12.65 -15.36
N GLN A 85 3.47 -12.83 -14.09
CA GLN A 85 4.32 -13.22 -12.93
C GLN A 85 5.57 -12.37 -12.63
N ARG A 86 5.85 -11.28 -13.37
CA ARG A 86 6.95 -10.34 -13.11
C ARG A 86 6.92 -9.78 -11.67
N CYS A 87 5.72 -9.58 -11.14
CA CYS A 87 5.48 -9.15 -9.77
C CYS A 87 5.91 -10.20 -8.72
N GLU A 88 5.82 -11.50 -9.03
CA GLU A 88 6.29 -12.60 -8.19
C GLU A 88 7.82 -12.70 -8.24
N LEU A 89 8.36 -12.83 -9.47
CA LEU A 89 9.79 -12.95 -9.76
C LEU A 89 10.61 -11.82 -9.12
N MET A 90 10.15 -10.58 -9.27
CA MET A 90 10.80 -9.40 -8.72
C MET A 90 10.53 -9.19 -7.22
N CYS A 91 9.61 -9.97 -6.62
CA CYS A 91 9.40 -10.01 -5.18
C CYS A 91 10.43 -10.92 -4.51
N SER A 92 10.58 -12.18 -4.94
CA SER A 92 11.58 -13.08 -4.37
C SER A 92 13.00 -12.64 -4.70
N LEU A 93 13.29 -12.15 -5.92
CA LEU A 93 14.62 -11.61 -6.24
C LEU A 93 15.03 -10.43 -5.34
N ARG A 94 14.08 -9.61 -4.87
CA ARG A 94 14.35 -8.46 -3.98
C ARG A 94 14.46 -8.84 -2.50
N ASN A 95 13.76 -9.88 -2.05
CA ASN A 95 13.64 -10.18 -0.61
C ASN A 95 14.33 -11.50 -0.20
N ASP A 96 14.60 -12.40 -1.15
CA ASP A 96 15.23 -13.72 -0.97
C ASP A 96 16.55 -13.85 -1.76
N GLY A 97 16.92 -12.83 -2.54
CA GLY A 97 18.09 -12.84 -3.44
C GLY A 97 17.99 -13.80 -4.64
N ARG A 98 16.88 -14.55 -4.78
CA ARG A 98 16.71 -15.62 -5.77
C ARG A 98 15.40 -15.50 -6.56
N ALA A 99 15.44 -15.87 -7.84
CA ALA A 99 14.27 -15.96 -8.69
C ALA A 99 13.42 -17.19 -8.31
N CYS A 100 12.33 -16.99 -7.57
CA CYS A 100 11.43 -18.10 -7.19
C CYS A 100 9.98 -17.63 -6.99
N GLN A 101 9.06 -18.07 -7.84
CA GLN A 101 7.63 -17.75 -7.70
C GLN A 101 7.04 -18.34 -6.42
N ALA A 102 7.49 -19.52 -5.97
CA ALA A 102 6.96 -20.19 -4.79
C ALA A 102 7.20 -19.45 -3.45
N THR A 103 8.23 -18.60 -3.35
CA THR A 103 8.48 -17.73 -2.17
C THR A 103 8.07 -16.28 -2.40
N ALA A 104 7.42 -15.99 -3.52
CA ALA A 104 6.91 -14.65 -3.79
C ALA A 104 5.82 -14.26 -2.79
N ARG A 105 5.96 -13.06 -2.24
CA ARG A 105 5.08 -12.54 -1.18
C ARG A 105 3.83 -11.82 -1.73
N VAL A 106 3.67 -11.89 -3.04
CA VAL A 106 2.48 -11.55 -3.85
C VAL A 106 2.29 -12.69 -4.84
N ARG A 107 1.06 -13.01 -5.24
CA ARG A 107 0.76 -14.21 -6.03
C ARG A 107 -0.07 -13.90 -7.26
N VAL A 108 0.27 -14.60 -8.33
CA VAL A 108 -0.43 -14.66 -9.62
C VAL A 108 -0.47 -16.12 -10.10
N TRP A 109 0.54 -16.95 -9.80
CA TRP A 109 0.57 -18.39 -10.12
C TRP A 109 -0.65 -19.16 -9.59
N GLN A 110 -1.20 -18.76 -8.44
CA GLN A 110 -2.42 -19.36 -7.87
C GLN A 110 -3.71 -19.04 -8.65
N ASN A 111 -3.65 -18.18 -9.68
CA ASN A 111 -4.72 -17.98 -10.67
C ASN A 111 -4.47 -18.83 -11.93
N TYR A 112 -3.25 -19.33 -12.19
CA TYR A 112 -2.97 -20.17 -13.37
C TYR A 112 -3.53 -21.58 -13.24
N ASN A 113 -3.73 -22.02 -12.01
CA ASN A 113 -4.32 -23.29 -11.65
C ASN A 113 -5.55 -22.98 -10.81
N TYR A 114 -6.55 -23.87 -10.84
CA TYR A 114 -7.78 -23.82 -10.03
C TYR A 114 -8.82 -22.76 -10.44
N GLY A 115 -10.06 -23.22 -10.57
CA GLY A 115 -11.29 -22.43 -10.68
C GLY A 115 -12.45 -23.30 -10.20
N GLU A 116 -13.54 -22.68 -9.74
CA GLU A 116 -14.64 -23.32 -8.99
C GLU A 116 -14.25 -24.05 -7.67
N GLY A 117 -12.97 -24.05 -7.29
CA GLY A 117 -12.47 -24.46 -5.97
C GLY A 117 -10.94 -24.52 -5.98
N SER A 118 -10.22 -24.34 -4.86
CA SER A 118 -10.68 -24.22 -3.47
C SER A 118 -10.66 -22.77 -2.96
N ASN A 119 -11.82 -22.11 -2.94
CA ASN A 119 -12.06 -20.78 -2.34
C ASN A 119 -11.30 -19.61 -3.02
N GLY A 120 -11.42 -19.49 -4.35
CA GLY A 120 -10.78 -18.43 -5.16
C GLY A 120 -11.46 -17.05 -5.08
N PRO A 121 -11.12 -16.14 -6.02
CA PRO A 121 -11.97 -16.07 -7.22
C PRO A 121 -11.21 -15.94 -8.57
N ASP A 122 -11.70 -16.67 -9.56
CA ASP A 122 -11.40 -16.51 -11.01
C ASP A 122 -9.94 -16.72 -11.45
N GLY A 123 -9.44 -17.94 -11.28
CA GLY A 123 -8.30 -18.42 -12.06
C GLY A 123 -8.67 -18.76 -13.51
N ILE A 124 -7.71 -19.23 -14.30
CA ILE A 124 -7.84 -19.51 -15.74
C ILE A 124 -9.09 -20.32 -16.11
N TYR A 125 -9.49 -21.26 -15.24
CA TYR A 125 -10.59 -22.18 -15.53
C TYR A 125 -11.95 -21.45 -15.59
N ARG A 126 -12.51 -21.41 -16.81
CA ARG A 126 -13.79 -20.78 -17.27
C ARG A 126 -13.79 -19.30 -17.61
N ASN A 127 -13.02 -18.43 -16.97
CA ASN A 127 -13.10 -16.98 -17.24
C ASN A 127 -11.77 -16.28 -17.54
N CYS A 128 -10.64 -16.99 -17.52
CA CYS A 128 -9.33 -16.50 -18.00
C CYS A 128 -8.84 -15.19 -17.35
N GLN A 129 -9.27 -14.90 -16.12
CA GLN A 129 -8.84 -13.71 -15.39
C GLN A 129 -7.59 -13.99 -14.52
N PHE A 130 -6.94 -12.92 -14.10
CA PHE A 130 -5.78 -12.97 -13.21
C PHE A 130 -5.88 -11.85 -12.18
N THR A 131 -5.76 -12.18 -10.89
CA THR A 131 -5.70 -11.22 -9.80
C THR A 131 -4.32 -11.25 -9.17
N VAL A 132 -3.71 -10.09 -8.90
CA VAL A 132 -2.45 -10.03 -8.13
C VAL A 132 -2.77 -10.06 -6.65
N GLU A 133 -2.77 -11.25 -6.05
CA GLU A 133 -2.99 -11.38 -4.62
C GLU A 133 -1.79 -10.85 -3.83
N HIS A 134 -2.04 -10.39 -2.60
CA HIS A 134 -1.00 -9.93 -1.68
C HIS A 134 -1.47 -10.03 -0.23
N CYS A 135 -0.54 -9.97 0.71
CA CYS A 135 -0.89 -9.84 2.12
C CYS A 135 -1.67 -8.54 2.35
N LYS A 136 -2.84 -8.65 2.98
CA LYS A 136 -3.71 -7.51 3.32
C LYS A 136 -3.19 -6.65 4.49
N GLN A 137 -2.09 -7.07 5.12
CA GLN A 137 -1.45 -6.40 6.28
C GLN A 137 -2.46 -6.01 7.38
N CYS A 138 -3.41 -6.91 7.69
CA CYS A 138 -4.53 -6.65 8.60
C CYS A 138 -4.09 -5.93 9.89
N LYS A 139 -4.90 -4.97 10.36
CA LYS A 139 -4.66 -4.33 11.67
C LYS A 139 -4.57 -5.40 12.75
N GLU A 140 -5.64 -6.18 12.88
CA GLU A 140 -5.74 -7.36 13.75
C GLU A 140 -5.21 -8.60 13.01
N ALA A 141 -3.88 -8.77 12.98
CA ALA A 141 -3.24 -9.86 12.25
C ALA A 141 -3.38 -11.21 12.98
N ALA A 142 -4.31 -12.07 12.53
CA ALA A 142 -4.46 -13.43 13.07
C ALA A 142 -3.15 -14.25 13.00
N CYS A 143 -2.40 -14.15 11.90
CA CYS A 143 -1.08 -14.78 11.77
C CYS A 143 -0.03 -14.29 12.78
N MET A 144 -0.19 -13.09 13.33
CA MET A 144 0.65 -12.56 14.42
C MET A 144 0.23 -13.11 15.78
N ARG A 145 -1.09 -13.08 16.07
CA ARG A 145 -1.65 -13.61 17.33
C ARG A 145 -1.40 -15.11 17.51
N ASN A 146 -1.38 -15.87 16.42
CA ASN A 146 -1.18 -17.33 16.43
C ASN A 146 0.30 -17.74 16.30
N CYS A 147 1.27 -16.82 16.42
CA CYS A 147 2.70 -17.16 16.37
C CYS A 147 3.21 -17.49 17.80
N PRO A 148 3.55 -18.76 18.12
CA PRO A 148 3.90 -19.18 19.49
C PRO A 148 5.24 -18.66 19.99
N VAL A 149 6.06 -18.10 19.09
CA VAL A 149 7.37 -17.49 19.36
C VAL A 149 7.38 -15.99 19.07
N HIS A 150 6.20 -15.39 18.83
CA HIS A 150 6.00 -13.95 18.55
C HIS A 150 6.87 -13.35 17.43
N ALA A 151 7.43 -14.19 16.54
CA ALA A 151 8.30 -13.80 15.43
C ALA A 151 7.60 -13.02 14.29
N ILE A 152 6.38 -12.51 14.51
CA ILE A 152 5.68 -11.59 13.60
C ILE A 152 5.35 -10.34 14.40
N TYR A 153 5.79 -9.19 13.91
CA TYR A 153 5.64 -7.89 14.56
C TYR A 153 5.31 -6.80 13.53
N ALA A 154 4.89 -5.62 13.99
CA ALA A 154 4.79 -4.44 13.14
C ALA A 154 6.16 -3.75 13.10
N ASP A 155 6.74 -3.60 11.90
CA ASP A 155 8.01 -2.89 11.71
C ASP A 155 7.83 -1.39 12.10
N PRO A 156 8.59 -0.85 13.06
CA PRO A 156 8.39 0.51 13.57
C PRO A 156 8.62 1.64 12.56
N LYS A 157 9.26 1.36 11.40
CA LYS A 157 9.53 2.37 10.38
C LYS A 157 8.43 2.48 9.33
N THR A 158 7.62 1.43 9.16
CA THR A 158 6.60 1.36 8.12
C THR A 158 5.20 1.09 8.66
N GLY A 159 5.09 0.35 9.76
CA GLY A 159 3.84 -0.27 10.25
C GLY A 159 3.47 -1.57 9.53
N ALA A 160 4.25 -1.98 8.50
CA ALA A 160 4.06 -3.27 7.84
C ALA A 160 4.25 -4.40 8.85
N ARG A 161 3.38 -5.41 8.82
CA ARG A 161 3.64 -6.62 9.60
C ARG A 161 4.77 -7.37 8.88
N VAL A 162 5.80 -7.79 9.59
CA VAL A 162 6.99 -8.48 9.04
C VAL A 162 7.23 -9.80 9.79
N VAL A 163 8.26 -10.57 9.40
CA VAL A 163 8.70 -11.78 10.12
C VAL A 163 10.14 -11.56 10.58
N ASP A 164 10.40 -11.81 11.85
CA ASP A 164 11.76 -12.03 12.38
C ASP A 164 12.21 -13.43 11.94
N THR A 165 13.22 -13.51 11.08
CA THR A 165 13.73 -14.79 10.57
C THR A 165 14.47 -15.61 11.62
N ASP A 166 15.01 -14.96 12.64
CA ASP A 166 15.92 -15.59 13.60
C ASP A 166 15.07 -16.22 14.72
N ALA A 167 14.07 -15.48 15.22
CA ALA A 167 13.05 -15.99 16.13
C ALA A 167 12.08 -17.01 15.48
N CYS A 168 11.91 -17.00 14.15
CA CYS A 168 10.94 -17.89 13.50
C CYS A 168 11.38 -19.37 13.50
N ILE A 169 10.53 -20.24 14.07
CA ILE A 169 10.75 -21.70 14.15
C ILE A 169 10.10 -22.52 13.01
N GLY A 170 9.64 -21.88 11.93
CA GLY A 170 9.11 -22.56 10.73
C GLY A 170 7.76 -23.28 10.88
N CYS A 171 7.14 -23.28 12.07
CA CYS A 171 6.02 -24.14 12.49
C CYS A 171 4.67 -24.07 11.72
N GLY A 172 4.56 -23.41 10.57
CA GLY A 172 3.35 -23.40 9.74
C GLY A 172 2.17 -22.55 10.25
N LEU A 173 1.87 -22.54 11.56
CA LEU A 173 0.64 -21.96 12.17
C LEU A 173 0.22 -20.57 11.66
N CYS A 174 1.18 -19.70 11.32
CA CYS A 174 0.90 -18.36 10.78
C CYS A 174 0.29 -18.36 9.37
N HIS A 175 0.53 -19.41 8.56
CA HIS A 175 -0.12 -19.66 7.27
C HIS A 175 -1.58 -20.07 7.49
N GLU A 176 -1.80 -21.12 8.30
CA GLU A 176 -3.12 -21.68 8.63
C GLU A 176 -4.05 -20.63 9.27
N ALA A 177 -3.51 -19.80 10.17
CA ALA A 177 -4.25 -18.72 10.81
C ALA A 177 -4.54 -17.51 9.90
N CYS A 178 -4.15 -17.54 8.62
CA CYS A 178 -4.39 -16.45 7.69
C CYS A 178 -5.57 -16.75 6.76
N PRO A 179 -6.70 -16.02 6.81
CA PRO A 179 -7.84 -16.22 5.91
C PRO A 179 -7.53 -16.07 4.41
N TRP A 180 -6.35 -15.53 4.09
CA TRP A 180 -5.85 -15.29 2.72
C TRP A 180 -4.71 -16.25 2.36
N ASN A 181 -4.34 -17.19 3.24
CA ASN A 181 -3.20 -18.11 3.11
C ASN A 181 -1.85 -17.41 2.82
N MET A 182 -1.68 -16.15 3.25
CA MET A 182 -0.65 -15.23 2.72
C MET A 182 0.78 -15.43 3.24
N PRO A 183 1.02 -15.82 4.50
CA PRO A 183 2.31 -16.36 4.90
C PRO A 183 2.56 -17.69 4.20
N GLN A 184 3.82 -18.00 3.92
CA GLN A 184 4.30 -19.26 3.37
C GLN A 184 5.53 -19.71 4.17
N ILE A 185 5.87 -20.99 4.15
CA ILE A 185 7.18 -21.43 4.65
C ILE A 185 8.11 -21.53 3.43
N ASP A 186 9.25 -20.84 3.47
CA ASP A 186 10.29 -20.99 2.45
C ASP A 186 11.03 -22.32 2.67
N PRO A 187 11.00 -23.29 1.73
CA PRO A 187 11.65 -24.57 1.89
C PRO A 187 13.19 -24.50 1.88
N ALA A 188 13.78 -23.37 1.46
CA ALA A 188 15.24 -23.20 1.47
C ALA A 188 15.79 -22.77 2.85
N SER A 189 15.08 -21.90 3.56
CA SER A 189 15.47 -21.44 4.92
C SER A 189 14.72 -22.14 6.06
N GLY A 190 13.60 -22.81 5.77
CA GLY A 190 12.68 -23.34 6.78
C GLY A 190 11.92 -22.26 7.56
N LYS A 191 11.98 -20.99 7.14
CA LYS A 191 11.39 -19.84 7.85
C LYS A 191 10.07 -19.41 7.22
N SER A 192 9.22 -18.76 8.02
CA SER A 192 8.01 -18.11 7.51
C SER A 192 8.37 -16.86 6.70
N THR A 193 7.68 -16.66 5.59
CA THR A 193 7.84 -15.53 4.69
C THR A 193 6.48 -14.95 4.30
N LYS A 194 6.37 -13.62 4.27
CA LYS A 194 5.14 -12.89 3.91
C LYS A 194 5.49 -11.48 3.43
N CYS A 195 4.50 -10.76 2.88
CA CYS A 195 4.74 -9.42 2.34
C CYS A 195 5.15 -8.43 3.42
N ILE A 196 6.09 -7.55 3.06
CA ILE A 196 6.65 -6.45 3.85
C ILE A 196 6.27 -5.06 3.28
N ALA A 197 5.30 -5.01 2.36
CA ALA A 197 4.78 -3.80 1.72
C ALA A 197 5.82 -2.90 0.98
N CYS A 198 6.91 -3.49 0.50
CA CYS A 198 8.02 -2.79 -0.18
C CYS A 198 7.75 -2.34 -1.63
N GLY A 199 6.53 -2.54 -2.17
CA GLY A 199 6.09 -1.99 -3.47
C GLY A 199 6.80 -2.50 -4.75
N ARG A 200 7.88 -3.29 -4.63
CA ARG A 200 8.70 -3.74 -5.77
C ARG A 200 7.93 -4.46 -6.88
N CYS A 201 6.84 -5.14 -6.53
CA CYS A 201 5.91 -5.78 -7.47
C CYS A 201 5.14 -4.79 -8.36
N ALA A 202 4.74 -3.62 -7.83
CA ALA A 202 4.08 -2.57 -8.59
C ALA A 202 5.06 -1.86 -9.54
N VAL A 203 6.26 -1.53 -9.06
CA VAL A 203 7.37 -0.95 -9.87
C VAL A 203 7.76 -1.84 -11.06
N GLN A 204 7.39 -3.13 -11.05
CA GLN A 204 7.73 -4.11 -12.08
C GLN A 204 6.51 -4.66 -12.85
N CYS A 205 5.32 -4.11 -12.62
CA CYS A 205 4.10 -4.47 -13.33
C CYS A 205 3.96 -3.66 -14.62
N PRO A 206 4.18 -4.25 -15.82
CA PRO A 206 4.17 -3.48 -17.08
C PRO A 206 2.81 -2.86 -17.41
N ASN A 207 1.72 -3.45 -16.92
CA ASN A 207 0.36 -3.03 -17.23
C ASN A 207 -0.25 -2.11 -16.14
N GLY A 208 0.48 -1.82 -15.06
CA GLY A 208 -0.03 -1.07 -13.91
C GLY A 208 -1.15 -1.77 -13.11
N ALA A 209 -1.31 -3.09 -13.26
CA ALA A 209 -2.36 -3.91 -12.65
C ALA A 209 -2.25 -4.09 -11.12
N ILE A 210 -1.11 -3.72 -10.53
CA ILE A 210 -0.95 -3.54 -9.09
C ILE A 210 -0.21 -2.23 -8.82
N LYS A 211 -0.72 -1.43 -7.89
CA LYS A 211 -0.11 -0.19 -7.41
C LYS A 211 0.00 -0.20 -5.89
N PHE A 212 1.08 0.38 -5.41
CA PHE A 212 1.25 0.76 -4.01
C PHE A 212 1.20 2.29 -3.99
N VAL A 213 0.38 2.86 -3.13
CA VAL A 213 0.09 4.30 -3.08
C VAL A 213 0.28 4.77 -1.65
N ASP A 214 1.21 5.69 -1.43
CA ASP A 214 1.50 6.18 -0.09
C ASP A 214 0.40 7.12 0.41
N TRP A 215 0.13 7.06 1.73
CA TRP A 215 -0.93 7.88 2.32
C TRP A 215 -0.66 9.38 2.20
N GLN A 216 0.61 9.78 2.06
CA GLN A 216 1.02 11.16 1.82
C GLN A 216 0.56 11.64 0.44
N ASP A 217 0.77 10.85 -0.63
CA ASP A 217 0.33 11.19 -1.99
C ASP A 217 -1.20 11.39 -2.05
N ILE A 218 -1.93 10.47 -1.42
CA ILE A 218 -3.41 10.49 -1.34
C ILE A 218 -3.89 11.70 -0.55
N ALA A 219 -3.28 11.95 0.61
CA ALA A 219 -3.65 13.08 1.47
C ALA A 219 -3.36 14.42 0.78
N GLN A 220 -2.20 14.58 0.14
CA GLN A 220 -1.85 15.82 -0.55
C GLN A 220 -2.83 16.09 -1.70
N GLU A 221 -3.09 15.11 -2.57
CA GLU A 221 -4.08 15.30 -3.65
C GLU A 221 -5.51 15.56 -3.11
N ALA A 222 -5.85 15.00 -1.94
CA ALA A 222 -7.13 15.28 -1.29
C ALA A 222 -7.21 16.68 -0.65
N ILE A 223 -6.10 17.23 -0.15
CA ILE A 223 -6.01 18.63 0.31
C ILE A 223 -6.08 19.59 -0.89
N ASP A 224 -5.28 19.34 -1.94
CA ASP A 224 -5.18 20.19 -3.13
C ASP A 224 -6.53 20.38 -3.85
N LYS A 225 -7.41 19.38 -3.71
CA LYS A 225 -8.77 19.36 -4.26
C LYS A 225 -9.87 19.76 -3.27
N GLY A 226 -9.50 20.17 -2.05
CA GLY A 226 -10.43 20.62 -1.01
C GLY A 226 -11.30 19.52 -0.40
N ILE A 227 -10.95 18.24 -0.61
CA ILE A 227 -11.67 17.07 -0.07
C ILE A 227 -11.48 16.96 1.46
N VAL A 228 -10.28 17.29 1.95
CA VAL A 228 -9.90 17.29 3.38
C VAL A 228 -9.12 18.57 3.75
N ARG A 229 -8.96 18.88 5.04
CA ARG A 229 -8.50 20.23 5.49
C ARG A 229 -7.26 20.30 6.41
N THR A 230 -6.99 19.36 7.33
CA THR A 230 -5.88 19.48 8.31
C THR A 230 -5.50 18.16 9.04
N ALA A 231 -4.20 17.98 9.34
CA ALA A 231 -3.53 17.07 10.32
C ALA A 231 -1.99 17.32 10.25
N THR A 232 -1.01 16.76 11.01
CA THR A 232 -0.78 15.56 11.87
C THR A 232 -0.27 14.24 11.22
N LEU A 233 1.04 13.95 11.26
CA LEU A 233 1.69 12.64 10.95
C LEU A 233 2.55 12.11 12.14
N PHE A 234 2.13 10.99 12.75
CA PHE A 234 2.93 10.13 13.67
C PHE A 234 3.40 10.77 15.00
N PRO A 235 3.80 9.99 16.04
CA PRO A 235 3.90 8.53 16.16
C PRO A 235 2.60 7.82 16.61
N GLU A 236 2.72 6.64 17.22
CA GLU A 236 1.76 5.52 17.18
C GLU A 236 0.83 5.37 18.41
N ASP A 237 -0.33 4.75 18.17
CA ASP A 237 -1.08 3.81 19.03
C ASP A 237 -1.45 2.58 18.15
#